data_AF-A0A3M2IZ76-F1
#
_entry.id   AF-A0A3M2IZ76-F1
#
_cell.length_a   1.000
_cell.length_b   1.000
_cell.length_c   1.000
_cell.angle_alpha   90.00
_cell.angle_beta   90.00
_cell.angle_gamma   90.00
#
_symmetry.space_group_name_H-M   'P 1'
#
loop_
_entity.id
_entity.type
_entity.pdbx_description
1 polymer ?
#
loop_
_entity_poly.entity_id
_entity_poly.type
_entity_poly.pdbx_seq_one_letter_code
_entity_poly.pdbx_strand_id
1 'polypeptide(L)'
;MKSTTIDYAAKFESFRGKTLYERLTPEQQAFIREIAFAHRLTFQEFRQVVEACRDLSIWKEGDLQEWWQEQSRGLTLPEPLRKQHLLRRLQEYMETLRRTPRTYPEAGLTRPKERLKKGVVTEKSDKKIFGMCPVASPKTVCCNLRTIDAVENCIFGCSYCSIQTFYSDRIVFDENLAEKLQAIRLEPDRFYHIGTGQSSDSLAWGNRNGILDALCRFAAEHPNILLEFKTKSDNIRYFLEHQPPANIVC
;
A
#
# COMPACT_ATOMS: atom_id res chain seq x y z
N MET A 1 -50.99 3.69 16.80
CA MET A 1 -49.63 3.32 16.34
C MET A 1 -48.94 4.59 15.85
N LYS A 2 -47.91 5.07 16.56
CA LYS A 2 -47.17 6.27 16.15
C LYS A 2 -46.36 5.93 14.90
N SER A 3 -46.74 6.48 13.75
CA SER A 3 -45.92 6.47 12.55
C SER A 3 -44.69 7.32 12.82
N THR A 4 -43.58 6.69 13.18
CA THR A 4 -42.29 7.38 13.33
C THR A 4 -41.82 7.79 11.95
N THR A 5 -42.06 9.05 11.57
CA THR A 5 -41.55 9.61 10.32
C THR A 5 -40.03 9.58 10.37
N ILE A 6 -39.41 8.68 9.60
CA ILE A 6 -37.95 8.52 9.58
C ILE A 6 -37.34 9.79 8.98
N ASP A 7 -36.59 10.54 9.79
CA ASP A 7 -35.80 11.66 9.30
C ASP A 7 -34.62 11.14 8.48
N TYR A 8 -34.78 11.22 7.16
CA TYR A 8 -33.74 10.80 6.23
C TYR A 8 -32.55 11.76 6.21
N ALA A 9 -32.71 13.04 6.56
CA ALA A 9 -31.59 13.97 6.61
C ALA A 9 -30.62 13.57 7.73
N ALA A 10 -31.14 13.28 8.92
CA ALA A 10 -30.34 12.72 10.01
C ALA A 10 -29.67 11.40 9.62
N LYS A 11 -30.38 10.54 8.87
CA LYS A 11 -29.85 9.27 8.37
C LYS A 11 -28.70 9.49 7.39
N PHE A 12 -28.85 10.41 6.44
CA PHE A 12 -27.84 10.78 5.45
C PHE A 12 -26.56 11.32 6.12
N GLU A 13 -26.69 12.21 7.10
CA GLU A 13 -25.51 12.71 7.85
C GLU A 13 -24.75 11.57 8.54
N SER A 14 -25.46 10.56 9.06
CA SER A 14 -24.81 9.38 9.64
C SER A 14 -24.04 8.52 8.63
N PHE A 15 -24.39 8.59 7.34
CA PHE A 15 -23.73 7.82 6.27
C PHE A 15 -22.40 8.46 5.86
N ARG A 16 -22.37 9.80 5.77
CA ARG A 16 -21.20 10.55 5.25
C ARG A 16 -19.93 10.23 6.02
N GLY A 17 -19.98 10.28 7.36
CA GLY A 17 -18.82 10.00 8.22
C GLY A 17 -18.41 8.52 8.28
N LYS A 18 -19.18 7.61 7.68
CA LYS A 18 -18.94 6.16 7.67
C LYS A 18 -18.58 5.62 6.29
N THR A 19 -18.46 6.50 5.28
CA THR A 19 -18.18 6.13 3.89
C THR A 19 -17.07 7.01 3.31
N LEU A 20 -16.68 6.77 2.07
CA LEU A 20 -15.70 7.58 1.35
C LEU A 20 -16.30 8.88 0.77
N TYR A 21 -17.53 9.24 1.14
CA TYR A 21 -18.26 10.38 0.56
C TYR A 21 -17.48 11.70 0.70
N GLU A 22 -16.87 11.95 1.87
CA GLU A 22 -16.09 13.16 2.13
C GLU A 22 -14.80 13.26 1.30
N ARG A 23 -14.40 12.16 0.65
CA ARG A 23 -13.21 12.11 -0.22
C ARG A 23 -13.54 12.35 -1.70
N LEU A 24 -14.81 12.57 -2.05
CA LEU A 24 -15.27 12.90 -3.40
C LEU A 24 -15.15 14.40 -3.66
N THR A 25 -15.15 14.82 -4.93
CA THR A 25 -15.16 16.26 -5.28
C THR A 25 -16.50 16.91 -4.86
N PRO A 26 -16.55 18.24 -4.68
CA PRO A 26 -17.78 18.94 -4.33
C PRO A 26 -18.95 18.63 -5.29
N GLU A 27 -18.67 18.51 -6.59
CA GLU A 27 -19.65 18.20 -7.63
C GLU A 27 -20.21 16.78 -7.45
N GLN A 28 -19.32 15.79 -7.28
CA GLN A 28 -19.70 14.40 -7.02
C GLN A 28 -20.50 14.25 -5.72
N GLN A 29 -20.12 14.99 -4.67
CA GLN A 29 -20.85 15.02 -3.40
C GLN A 29 -22.27 15.57 -3.61
N ALA A 30 -22.41 16.71 -4.29
CA ALA A 30 -23.71 17.31 -4.57
C ALA A 30 -24.63 16.35 -5.34
N PHE A 31 -24.09 15.69 -6.36
CA PHE A 31 -24.83 14.72 -7.16
C PHE A 31 -25.26 13.48 -6.38
N ILE A 32 -24.35 12.86 -5.62
CA ILE A 32 -24.71 11.68 -4.82
C ILE A 32 -25.72 12.04 -3.73
N ARG A 33 -25.64 13.25 -3.16
CA ARG A 33 -26.67 13.75 -2.24
C ARG A 33 -28.03 13.83 -2.94
N GLU A 34 -28.10 14.36 -4.16
CA GLU A 34 -29.35 14.41 -4.93
C GLU A 34 -29.96 13.01 -5.11
N ILE A 35 -29.18 12.04 -5.62
CA ILE A 35 -29.62 10.64 -5.76
C ILE A 35 -30.07 10.07 -4.41
N ALA A 36 -29.27 10.29 -3.36
CA ALA A 36 -29.53 9.74 -2.04
C ALA A 36 -30.90 10.19 -1.53
N PHE A 37 -31.24 11.48 -1.66
CA PHE A 37 -32.52 12.02 -1.22
C PHE A 37 -33.67 11.63 -2.15
N ALA A 38 -33.45 11.63 -3.47
CA ALA A 38 -34.46 11.27 -4.47
C ALA A 38 -34.92 9.81 -4.31
N HIS A 39 -33.98 8.88 -4.13
CA HIS A 39 -34.27 7.44 -4.04
C HIS A 39 -34.33 6.90 -2.61
N ARG A 40 -34.10 7.74 -1.59
CA ARG A 40 -34.08 7.33 -0.17
C ARG A 40 -33.16 6.11 0.08
N LEU A 41 -31.92 6.21 -0.40
CA LEU A 41 -30.93 5.13 -0.31
C LEU A 41 -30.71 4.64 1.13
N THR A 42 -30.58 3.33 1.30
CA THR A 42 -30.07 2.74 2.54
C THR A 42 -28.57 3.01 2.68
N PHE A 43 -28.00 2.76 3.87
CA PHE A 43 -26.57 2.91 4.09
C PHE A 43 -25.74 2.09 3.09
N GLN A 44 -26.15 0.85 2.82
CA GLN A 44 -25.42 -0.04 1.92
C GLN A 44 -25.53 0.42 0.46
N GLU A 45 -26.71 0.86 0.02
CA GLU A 45 -26.89 1.40 -1.33
C GLU A 45 -26.10 2.71 -1.51
N PHE A 46 -26.12 3.59 -0.51
CA PHE A 46 -25.32 4.82 -0.50
C PHE A 46 -23.83 4.53 -0.58
N ARG A 47 -23.34 3.58 0.23
CA ARG A 47 -21.95 3.14 0.20
C ARG A 47 -21.56 2.61 -1.18
N GLN A 48 -22.40 1.78 -1.80
CA GLN A 48 -22.15 1.23 -3.14
C GLN A 48 -22.04 2.34 -4.19
N VAL A 49 -22.94 3.32 -4.17
CA VAL A 49 -22.91 4.47 -5.11
C VAL A 49 -21.65 5.32 -4.90
N VAL A 50 -21.26 5.58 -3.65
CA VAL A 50 -20.04 6.32 -3.30
C VAL A 50 -18.77 5.59 -3.74
N GLU A 51 -18.69 4.28 -3.48
CA GLU A 51 -17.57 3.45 -3.91
C GLU A 51 -17.49 3.39 -5.44
N ALA A 52 -18.62 3.22 -6.14
CA ALA A 52 -18.67 3.23 -7.60
C ALA A 52 -18.20 4.58 -8.19
N CYS A 53 -18.66 5.70 -7.65
CA CYS A 53 -18.22 7.04 -8.07
C CYS A 53 -16.69 7.19 -7.98
N ARG A 54 -16.13 6.77 -6.85
CA ARG A 54 -14.69 6.82 -6.61
C ARG A 54 -13.92 5.87 -7.53
N ASP A 55 -14.41 4.65 -7.71
CA ASP A 55 -13.79 3.64 -8.57
C ASP A 55 -13.74 4.11 -10.03
N LEU A 56 -14.84 4.65 -10.57
CA LEU A 56 -14.88 5.19 -11.92
C LEU A 56 -13.85 6.31 -12.13
N SER A 57 -13.74 7.23 -11.16
CA SER A 57 -12.74 8.30 -11.20
C SER A 57 -11.30 7.76 -11.16
N ILE A 58 -11.02 6.80 -10.27
CA ILE A 58 -9.68 6.21 -10.13
C ILE A 58 -9.31 5.38 -11.37
N TRP A 59 -10.26 4.64 -11.93
CA TRP A 59 -10.05 3.81 -13.12
C TRP A 59 -10.06 4.62 -14.42
N LYS A 60 -10.52 5.88 -14.36
CA LYS A 60 -10.73 6.76 -15.53
C LYS A 60 -11.75 6.18 -16.52
N GLU A 61 -12.80 5.55 -16.01
CA GLU A 61 -13.86 4.87 -16.77
C GLU A 61 -15.13 5.73 -16.89
N GLY A 62 -14.96 7.05 -17.00
CA GLY A 62 -16.04 8.02 -17.09
C GLY A 62 -16.53 8.55 -15.74
N ASP A 63 -17.67 9.26 -15.78
CA ASP A 63 -18.28 9.92 -14.64
C ASP A 63 -19.63 9.28 -14.25
N LEU A 64 -19.87 9.13 -12.94
CA LEU A 64 -21.09 8.48 -12.43
C LEU A 64 -22.35 9.29 -12.74
N GLN A 65 -22.27 10.63 -12.72
CA GLN A 65 -23.41 11.49 -13.00
C GLN A 65 -23.87 11.34 -14.43
N GLU A 66 -22.95 11.38 -15.39
CA GLU A 66 -23.26 11.15 -16.80
C GLU A 66 -23.90 9.78 -17.01
N TRP A 67 -23.28 8.72 -16.48
CA TRP A 67 -23.80 7.36 -16.58
C TRP A 67 -25.21 7.24 -15.98
N TRP A 68 -25.43 7.80 -14.78
CA TRP A 68 -26.71 7.69 -14.08
C TRP A 68 -27.82 8.47 -14.78
N GLN A 69 -27.51 9.65 -15.32
CA GLN A 69 -28.44 10.45 -16.11
C GLN A 69 -28.84 9.72 -17.39
N GLU A 70 -27.89 9.08 -18.08
CA GLU A 70 -28.15 8.26 -19.25
C GLU A 70 -29.07 7.07 -18.93
N GLN A 71 -28.76 6.31 -17.86
CA GLN A 71 -29.60 5.18 -17.44
C GLN A 71 -30.97 5.60 -16.92
N SER A 72 -31.11 6.86 -16.46
CA SER A 72 -32.38 7.41 -15.98
C SER A 72 -33.25 8.00 -17.10
N ARG A 73 -32.69 8.24 -18.29
CA ARG A 73 -33.37 8.94 -19.39
C ARG A 73 -34.50 8.07 -19.95
N GLY A 74 -35.71 8.60 -19.95
CA GLY A 74 -36.91 7.91 -20.45
C GLY A 74 -37.41 6.77 -19.56
N LEU A 75 -36.83 6.58 -18.36
CA LEU A 75 -37.25 5.54 -17.43
C LEU A 75 -38.52 5.95 -16.68
N THR A 76 -39.64 5.25 -16.95
CA THR A 76 -40.98 5.56 -16.40
C THR A 76 -41.39 4.65 -15.23
N LEU A 77 -40.43 4.02 -14.55
CA LEU A 77 -40.72 3.17 -13.40
C LEU A 77 -41.07 4.00 -12.14
N PRO A 78 -42.09 3.59 -11.36
CA PRO A 78 -42.33 4.18 -10.05
C PRO A 78 -41.28 3.73 -9.02
N GLU A 79 -41.14 4.48 -7.92
CA GLU A 79 -40.39 4.01 -6.75
C GLU A 79 -41.17 2.90 -6.02
N PRO A 80 -40.51 1.86 -5.49
CA PRO A 80 -39.05 1.64 -5.38
C PRO A 80 -38.41 0.91 -6.57
N LEU A 81 -39.19 0.53 -7.60
CA LEU A 81 -38.73 -0.27 -8.73
C LEU A 81 -37.66 0.46 -9.55
N ARG A 82 -37.79 1.78 -9.69
CA ARG A 82 -36.81 2.63 -10.35
C ARG A 82 -35.44 2.57 -9.67
N LYS A 83 -35.38 2.79 -8.35
CA LYS A 83 -34.14 2.65 -7.58
C LYS A 83 -33.51 1.28 -7.75
N GLN A 84 -34.30 0.21 -7.58
CA GLN A 84 -33.80 -1.16 -7.68
C GLN A 84 -33.21 -1.43 -9.08
N HIS A 85 -33.88 -0.95 -10.13
CA HIS A 85 -33.40 -1.06 -11.50
C HIS A 85 -32.04 -0.36 -11.67
N LEU A 86 -31.93 0.92 -11.27
CA LEU A 86 -30.70 1.70 -11.43
C LEU A 86 -29.52 1.12 -10.64
N LEU A 87 -29.74 0.70 -9.40
CA LEU A 87 -28.69 0.10 -8.58
C LEU A 87 -28.22 -1.25 -9.14
N ARG A 88 -29.14 -2.08 -9.64
CA ARG A 88 -28.77 -3.34 -10.31
C ARG A 88 -27.93 -3.06 -11.56
N ARG A 89 -28.34 -2.09 -12.38
CA ARG A 89 -27.59 -1.69 -13.58
C ARG A 89 -26.20 -1.16 -13.24
N LEU A 90 -26.07 -0.42 -12.13
CA LEU A 90 -24.78 0.08 -11.66
C LEU A 90 -23.88 -1.09 -11.22
N GLN A 91 -24.43 -2.06 -10.50
CA GLN A 91 -23.68 -3.27 -10.12
C GLN A 91 -23.21 -4.05 -11.34
N GLU A 92 -24.08 -4.30 -12.32
CA GLU A 92 -23.75 -4.96 -13.59
C GLU A 92 -22.65 -4.21 -14.36
N TYR A 93 -22.75 -2.88 -14.42
CA TYR A 93 -21.74 -2.02 -15.06
C TYR A 93 -20.38 -2.13 -14.37
N MET A 94 -20.34 -1.99 -13.04
CA MET A 94 -19.10 -2.10 -12.27
C MET A 94 -18.48 -3.51 -12.36
N GLU A 95 -19.29 -4.56 -12.37
CA GLU A 95 -18.81 -5.93 -12.54
C GLU A 95 -18.21 -6.17 -13.93
N THR A 96 -18.82 -5.60 -14.96
CA THR A 96 -18.29 -5.66 -16.33
C THR A 96 -16.92 -5.00 -16.38
N LEU A 97 -16.78 -3.77 -15.87
CA LEU A 97 -15.49 -3.07 -15.81
C LEU A 97 -14.40 -3.85 -15.07
N ARG A 98 -14.75 -4.53 -13.96
CA ARG A 98 -13.80 -5.34 -13.19
C ARG A 98 -13.32 -6.58 -13.94
N ARG A 99 -14.15 -7.14 -14.83
CA ARG A 99 -13.82 -8.34 -15.60
C ARG A 99 -13.12 -8.02 -16.92
N THR A 100 -13.34 -6.83 -17.46
CA THR A 100 -12.70 -6.39 -18.70
C THR A 100 -11.18 -6.33 -18.50
N PRO A 101 -10.38 -7.03 -19.33
CA PRO A 101 -8.93 -6.94 -19.28
C PRO A 101 -8.47 -5.49 -19.46
N ARG A 102 -7.54 -5.04 -18.61
CA ARG A 102 -7.00 -3.67 -18.71
C ARG A 102 -6.07 -3.56 -19.90
N THR A 103 -6.32 -2.57 -20.75
CA THR A 103 -5.40 -2.20 -21.83
C THR A 103 -4.55 -1.02 -21.38
N TYR A 104 -3.24 -1.20 -21.38
CA TYR A 104 -2.31 -0.11 -21.11
C TYR A 104 -1.93 0.58 -22.42
N PRO A 105 -1.79 1.92 -22.43
CA PRO A 105 -1.38 2.64 -23.64
C PRO A 105 -0.04 2.14 -24.16
N GLU A 106 0.07 1.91 -25.47
CA GLU A 106 1.34 1.53 -26.12
C GLU A 106 2.42 2.60 -25.94
N ALA A 107 2.02 3.87 -25.89
CA ALA A 107 2.90 5.01 -25.61
C ALA A 107 3.49 4.99 -24.18
N GLY A 108 3.04 4.08 -23.32
CA GLY A 108 3.48 3.95 -21.94
C GLY A 108 2.73 4.89 -20.98
N LEU A 109 2.92 4.65 -19.68
CA LEU A 109 2.38 5.50 -18.62
C LEU A 109 3.28 6.73 -18.41
N THR A 110 2.68 7.82 -17.91
CA THR A 110 3.42 9.02 -17.53
C THR A 110 4.54 8.65 -16.55
N ARG A 111 5.77 9.04 -16.87
CA ARG A 111 6.90 8.82 -15.98
C ARG A 111 6.65 9.58 -14.67
N PRO A 112 6.90 8.96 -13.51
CA PRO A 112 6.88 9.69 -12.25
C PRO A 112 7.86 10.86 -12.29
N LYS A 113 7.57 11.90 -11.49
CA LYS A 113 8.49 13.02 -11.32
C LYS A 113 9.84 12.49 -10.85
N GLU A 114 10.91 12.95 -11.50
CA GLU A 114 12.27 12.62 -11.12
C GLU A 114 12.56 13.16 -9.72
N ARG A 115 13.17 12.31 -8.88
CA ARG A 115 13.47 12.66 -7.49
C ARG A 115 14.79 13.42 -7.44
N LEU A 116 14.86 14.44 -6.59
CA LEU A 116 16.12 15.09 -6.24
C LEU A 116 17.08 14.08 -5.60
N LYS A 117 18.37 14.20 -5.93
CA LYS A 117 19.42 13.35 -5.37
C LYS A 117 19.44 13.51 -3.85
N LYS A 118 19.36 12.41 -3.12
CA LYS A 118 19.50 12.39 -1.67
C LYS A 118 20.97 12.37 -1.27
N GLY A 119 21.30 13.11 -0.21
CA GLY A 119 22.62 13.02 0.40
C GLY A 119 22.84 11.64 1.01
N VAL A 120 24.01 11.05 0.75
CA VAL A 120 24.42 9.78 1.37
C VAL A 120 25.42 10.10 2.47
N VAL A 121 25.13 9.64 3.68
CA VAL A 121 25.91 9.91 4.89
C VAL A 121 26.20 8.61 5.64
N THR A 122 27.30 8.60 6.37
CA THR A 122 27.64 7.55 7.32
C THR A 122 27.73 8.20 8.68
N GLU A 123 26.95 7.71 9.62
CA GLU A 123 26.78 8.33 10.93
C GLU A 123 26.73 7.25 12.02
N LYS A 124 27.22 7.58 13.22
CA LYS A 124 26.96 6.76 14.40
C LYS A 124 25.51 6.96 14.82
N SER A 125 24.84 5.87 15.16
CA SER A 125 23.45 5.91 15.59
C SER A 125 23.25 5.02 16.81
N ASP A 126 22.40 5.43 17.74
CA ASP A 126 21.94 4.55 18.84
C ASP A 126 20.69 3.76 18.47
N LYS A 127 20.19 3.90 17.23
CA LYS A 127 18.99 3.19 16.76
C LYS A 127 19.20 1.69 16.78
N LYS A 128 18.15 0.98 17.17
CA LYS A 128 18.10 -0.48 17.11
C LYS A 128 17.86 -0.92 15.67
N ILE A 129 18.79 -1.72 15.13
CA ILE A 129 18.72 -2.21 13.75
C ILE A 129 17.92 -3.51 13.61
N PHE A 130 17.70 -4.26 14.70
CA PHE A 130 17.05 -5.56 14.67
C PHE A 130 15.69 -5.55 15.40
N GLY A 131 14.62 -5.96 14.71
CA GLY A 131 13.27 -5.82 15.24
C GLY A 131 12.24 -6.78 14.64
N MET A 132 11.00 -6.68 15.13
CA MET A 132 9.84 -7.25 14.44
C MET A 132 9.50 -6.39 13.21
N CYS A 133 8.92 -7.00 12.18
CA CYS A 133 8.37 -6.22 11.07
C CYS A 133 7.33 -5.19 11.58
N PRO A 134 7.18 -4.02 10.94
CA PRO A 134 6.37 -2.89 11.40
C PRO A 134 4.87 -3.18 11.30
N VAL A 135 4.50 -4.26 10.61
CA VAL A 135 3.12 -4.76 10.49
C VAL A 135 2.76 -5.70 11.65
N ALA A 136 3.74 -6.17 12.42
CA ALA A 136 3.49 -7.05 13.56
C ALA A 136 2.67 -6.32 14.63
N SER A 137 1.45 -6.80 14.86
CA SER A 137 0.54 -6.25 15.85
C SER A 137 -0.46 -7.32 16.31
N PRO A 138 -1.15 -7.13 17.45
CA PRO A 138 -2.23 -8.02 17.86
C PRO A 138 -3.41 -8.10 16.87
N LYS A 139 -3.47 -7.18 15.90
CA LYS A 139 -4.53 -7.12 14.86
C LYS A 139 -4.15 -7.87 13.58
N THR A 140 -2.94 -8.42 13.49
CA THR A 140 -2.44 -9.09 12.28
C THR A 140 -2.04 -10.52 12.59
N VAL A 141 -2.27 -11.43 11.63
CA VAL A 141 -1.71 -12.79 11.71
C VAL A 141 -0.22 -12.68 11.44
N CYS A 142 0.59 -12.87 12.48
CA CYS A 142 2.03 -12.65 12.41
C CYS A 142 2.76 -13.87 11.82
N CYS A 143 3.57 -13.64 10.78
CA CYS A 143 4.50 -14.63 10.23
C CYS A 143 5.83 -14.74 11.00
N ASN A 144 5.99 -13.98 12.09
CA ASN A 144 7.21 -13.88 12.90
C ASN A 144 8.46 -13.38 12.14
N LEU A 145 8.27 -12.68 11.02
CA LEU A 145 9.36 -12.03 10.30
C LEU A 145 10.05 -10.99 11.18
N ARG A 146 11.36 -11.13 11.30
CA ARG A 146 12.25 -10.13 11.87
C ARG A 146 12.89 -9.32 10.77
N THR A 147 13.39 -8.14 11.09
CA THR A 147 14.12 -7.31 10.12
C THR A 147 15.43 -6.80 10.67
N ILE A 148 16.39 -6.62 9.76
CA ILE A 148 17.63 -5.88 9.98
C ILE A 148 17.61 -4.64 9.08
N ASP A 149 17.67 -3.48 9.70
CA ASP A 149 17.72 -2.20 9.01
C ASP A 149 19.19 -1.81 8.76
N ALA A 150 19.81 -2.38 7.72
CA ALA A 150 21.23 -2.18 7.42
C ALA A 150 21.55 -0.78 6.87
N VAL A 151 20.60 -0.19 6.14
CA VAL A 151 20.66 1.17 5.60
C VAL A 151 19.30 1.81 5.79
N GLU A 152 19.26 3.09 6.15
CA GLU A 152 18.02 3.86 6.19
C GLU A 152 17.81 4.59 4.86
N ASN A 153 16.60 4.50 4.33
CA ASN A 153 16.21 5.04 3.03
C ASN A 153 16.87 4.32 1.85
N CYS A 154 16.42 4.61 0.64
CA CYS A 154 16.87 3.90 -0.56
C CYS A 154 17.32 4.86 -1.67
N ILE A 155 18.28 4.41 -2.48
CA ILE A 155 18.73 5.10 -3.69
C ILE A 155 17.64 5.15 -4.77
N PHE A 156 16.75 4.16 -4.79
CA PHE A 156 15.66 4.13 -5.74
C PHE A 156 14.59 5.18 -5.40
N GLY A 157 14.12 5.88 -6.43
CA GLY A 157 13.04 6.85 -6.37
C GLY A 157 11.69 6.29 -6.79
N CYS A 158 11.34 5.03 -6.43
CA CYS A 158 10.07 4.44 -6.85
C CYS A 158 8.89 5.30 -6.36
N SER A 159 7.98 5.65 -7.27
CA SER A 159 6.86 6.56 -7.00
C SER A 159 5.89 6.06 -5.91
N TYR A 160 5.84 4.75 -5.71
CA TYR A 160 4.99 4.06 -4.74
C TYR A 160 5.74 3.70 -3.45
N CYS A 161 6.98 4.12 -3.26
CA CYS A 161 7.82 3.65 -2.17
C CYS A 161 7.40 4.25 -0.83
N SER A 162 6.94 3.39 0.09
CA SER A 162 6.57 3.76 1.45
C SER A 162 7.76 4.15 2.32
N ILE A 163 8.96 3.63 2.07
CA ILE A 163 10.19 4.00 2.81
C ILE A 163 10.40 5.52 2.81
N GLN A 164 10.00 6.20 1.73
CA GLN A 164 10.16 7.65 1.60
C GLN A 164 9.35 8.46 2.63
N THR A 165 8.28 7.89 3.20
CA THR A 165 7.48 8.58 4.22
C THR A 165 7.97 8.32 5.64
N PHE A 166 8.84 7.32 5.84
CA PHE A 166 9.31 6.91 7.16
C PHE A 166 10.67 7.53 7.55
N TYR A 167 11.52 7.82 6.56
CA TYR A 167 12.89 8.31 6.80
C TYR A 167 13.07 9.73 6.26
N SER A 168 14.13 10.40 6.73
CA SER A 168 14.50 11.75 6.34
C SER A 168 14.89 11.85 4.84
N ASP A 169 15.28 13.06 4.42
CA ASP A 169 15.73 13.31 3.05
C ASP A 169 17.15 12.82 2.75
N ARG A 170 17.77 12.09 3.68
CA ARG A 170 19.10 11.49 3.51
C ARG A 170 19.02 9.96 3.47
N ILE A 171 20.09 9.37 2.98
CA ILE A 171 20.35 7.94 3.03
C ILE A 171 21.46 7.74 4.06
N VAL A 172 21.18 6.96 5.10
CA VAL A 172 22.06 6.84 6.25
C VAL A 172 22.60 5.43 6.35
N PHE A 173 23.92 5.33 6.37
CA PHE A 173 24.67 4.12 6.71
C PHE A 173 25.04 4.21 8.18
N ASP A 174 24.80 3.14 8.92
CA ASP A 174 25.23 3.03 10.31
C ASP A 174 26.71 2.66 10.36
N GLU A 175 27.55 3.52 10.94
CA GLU A 175 28.99 3.26 11.10
C GLU A 175 29.26 2.00 11.95
N ASN A 176 28.36 1.69 12.90
CA ASN A 176 28.50 0.59 13.84
C ASN A 176 27.66 -0.64 13.46
N LEU A 177 27.24 -0.78 12.19
CA LEU A 177 26.40 -1.89 11.73
C LEU A 177 26.96 -3.27 12.13
N ALA A 178 28.25 -3.53 11.89
CA ALA A 178 28.87 -4.81 12.19
C ALA A 178 28.88 -5.14 13.69
N GLU A 179 29.21 -4.16 14.52
CA GLU A 179 29.20 -4.30 15.99
C GLU A 179 27.78 -4.56 16.50
N LYS A 180 26.80 -3.86 15.94
CA LYS A 180 25.38 -4.06 16.29
C LYS A 180 24.87 -5.43 15.90
N LEU A 181 25.28 -5.96 14.74
CA LEU A 181 24.94 -7.32 14.32
C LEU A 181 25.51 -8.36 15.29
N GLN A 182 26.78 -8.22 15.69
CA GLN A 182 27.42 -9.10 16.67
C GLN A 182 26.77 -9.04 18.05
N ALA A 183 26.19 -7.89 18.41
CA ALA A 183 25.47 -7.72 19.68
C ALA A 183 24.07 -8.38 19.68
N ILE A 184 23.54 -8.82 18.54
CA ILE A 184 22.24 -9.48 18.48
C ILE A 184 22.32 -10.83 19.17
N ARG A 185 21.42 -11.05 20.14
CA ARG A 185 21.26 -12.34 20.82
C ARG A 185 20.05 -13.06 20.26
N LEU A 186 20.28 -14.25 19.69
CA LEU A 186 19.25 -15.15 19.18
C LEU A 186 19.21 -16.42 20.04
N GLU A 187 18.02 -17.00 20.18
CA GLU A 187 17.85 -18.28 20.86
C GLU A 187 18.31 -19.41 19.91
N PRO A 188 19.30 -20.26 20.29
CA PRO A 188 19.87 -21.25 19.37
C PRO A 188 18.86 -22.27 18.85
N ASP A 189 17.90 -22.68 19.68
CA ASP A 189 16.88 -23.71 19.35
C ASP A 189 15.68 -23.16 18.57
N ARG A 190 15.71 -21.87 18.23
CA ARG A 190 14.65 -21.19 17.49
C ARG A 190 15.11 -20.84 16.08
N PHE A 191 14.25 -21.13 15.11
CA PHE A 191 14.46 -20.66 13.74
C PHE A 191 13.99 -19.21 13.57
N TYR A 192 14.79 -18.38 12.88
CA TYR A 192 14.45 -17.00 12.57
C TYR A 192 14.48 -16.73 11.07
N HIS A 193 13.39 -16.19 10.52
CA HIS A 193 13.40 -15.57 9.19
C HIS A 193 13.61 -14.06 9.37
N ILE A 194 14.70 -13.54 8.78
CA ILE A 194 15.14 -12.16 8.94
C ILE A 194 15.24 -11.50 7.56
N GLY A 195 14.48 -10.44 7.30
CA GLY A 195 14.55 -9.68 6.05
C GLY A 195 15.38 -8.39 6.18
N THR A 196 16.05 -7.98 5.10
CA THR A 196 16.84 -6.71 5.06
C THR A 196 16.26 -5.63 4.14
N GLY A 197 15.14 -5.91 3.46
CA GLY A 197 14.54 -5.02 2.46
C GLY A 197 13.51 -4.01 2.97
N GLN A 198 13.41 -3.81 4.28
CA GLN A 198 12.37 -2.97 4.88
C GLN A 198 12.74 -1.49 4.92
N SER A 199 13.97 -1.19 5.31
CA SER A 199 14.48 0.17 5.47
C SER A 199 15.21 0.68 4.23
N SER A 200 15.65 -0.23 3.36
CA SER A 200 16.35 0.04 2.10
C SER A 200 16.23 -1.14 1.12
N ASP A 201 17.00 -1.08 0.04
CA ASP A 201 17.21 -2.18 -0.89
C ASP A 201 18.52 -2.90 -0.54
N SER A 202 18.46 -4.22 -0.38
CA SER A 202 19.56 -5.01 0.19
C SER A 202 20.82 -5.01 -0.67
N LEU A 203 20.68 -5.03 -2.00
CA LEU A 203 21.82 -5.20 -2.93
C LEU A 203 22.18 -3.93 -3.68
N ALA A 204 21.31 -2.93 -3.73
CA ALA A 204 21.57 -1.69 -4.46
C ALA A 204 22.89 -1.01 -4.04
N TRP A 205 23.31 -1.18 -2.79
CA TRP A 205 24.53 -0.60 -2.24
C TRP A 205 25.80 -1.40 -2.48
N GLY A 206 25.68 -2.65 -2.95
CA GLY A 206 26.80 -3.61 -2.94
C GLY A 206 27.40 -3.72 -1.54
N ASN A 207 28.71 -4.00 -1.47
CA ASN A 207 29.42 -4.08 -0.20
C ASN A 207 29.95 -2.72 0.31
N ARG A 208 29.28 -1.61 -0.06
CA ARG A 208 29.63 -0.29 0.44
C ARG A 208 29.56 -0.28 1.97
N ASN A 209 30.56 0.30 2.62
CA ASN A 209 30.70 0.33 4.08
C ASN A 209 30.72 -1.08 4.73
N GLY A 210 31.04 -2.14 3.98
CA GLY A 210 31.13 -3.50 4.51
C GLY A 210 29.78 -4.13 4.87
N ILE A 211 28.65 -3.62 4.34
CA ILE A 211 27.31 -4.12 4.68
C ILE A 211 27.17 -5.61 4.36
N LEU A 212 27.55 -6.03 3.16
CA LEU A 212 27.37 -7.42 2.73
C LEU A 212 28.33 -8.34 3.48
N ASP A 213 29.56 -7.89 3.77
CA ASP A 213 30.47 -8.63 4.64
C ASP A 213 29.87 -8.84 6.03
N ALA A 214 29.31 -7.79 6.63
CA ALA A 214 28.74 -7.85 7.97
C ALA A 214 27.49 -8.76 8.01
N LEU A 215 26.62 -8.65 7.02
CA LEU A 215 25.42 -9.48 6.90
C LEU A 215 25.75 -10.96 6.62
N CYS A 216 26.72 -11.23 5.73
CA CYS A 216 27.16 -12.60 5.45
C CYS A 216 27.85 -13.24 6.66
N ARG A 217 28.68 -12.47 7.38
CA ARG A 217 29.27 -12.95 8.65
C ARG A 217 28.19 -13.28 9.67
N PHE A 218 27.23 -12.38 9.86
CA PHE A 218 26.09 -12.61 10.76
C PHE A 218 25.33 -13.89 10.38
N ALA A 219 25.06 -14.11 9.09
CA ALA A 219 24.40 -15.34 8.63
C ALA A 219 25.24 -16.59 8.90
N ALA A 220 26.54 -16.55 8.61
CA ALA A 220 27.43 -17.69 8.86
C ALA A 220 27.59 -18.04 10.34
N GLU A 221 27.60 -17.05 11.23
CA GLU A 221 27.69 -17.23 12.69
C GLU A 221 26.39 -17.77 13.31
N HIS A 222 25.26 -17.65 12.61
CA HIS A 222 23.94 -18.07 13.10
C HIS A 222 23.26 -19.07 12.14
N PRO A 223 23.59 -20.38 12.21
CA PRO A 223 23.03 -21.38 11.30
C PRO A 223 21.51 -21.59 11.45
N ASN A 224 20.91 -21.12 12.55
CA ASN A 224 19.47 -21.20 12.84
C ASN A 224 18.64 -20.05 12.26
N ILE A 225 19.22 -19.21 11.38
CA ILE A 225 18.48 -18.15 10.67
C ILE A 225 18.33 -18.45 9.18
N LEU A 226 17.34 -17.84 8.56
CA LEU A 226 17.28 -17.57 7.12
C LEU A 226 17.34 -16.05 6.94
N LEU A 227 18.42 -15.56 6.33
CA LEU A 227 18.62 -14.15 6.02
C LEU A 227 18.16 -13.87 4.59
N GLU A 228 17.09 -13.08 4.45
CA GLU A 228 16.49 -12.73 3.17
C GLU A 228 16.90 -11.33 2.71
N PHE A 229 17.53 -11.28 1.54
CA PHE A 229 17.76 -10.06 0.79
C PHE A 229 16.59 -9.79 -0.13
N LYS A 230 16.22 -8.52 -0.30
CA LYS A 230 15.19 -8.10 -1.26
C LYS A 230 15.75 -6.95 -2.07
N THR A 231 15.74 -7.09 -3.39
CA THR A 231 16.32 -6.08 -4.27
C THR A 231 15.49 -5.83 -5.54
N LYS A 232 15.60 -4.62 -6.09
CA LYS A 232 15.24 -4.25 -7.46
C LYS A 232 16.48 -3.93 -8.32
N SER A 233 17.67 -4.13 -7.77
CA SER A 233 18.94 -3.93 -8.48
C SER A 233 19.44 -5.24 -9.06
N ASP A 234 20.28 -5.14 -10.09
CA ASP A 234 21.10 -6.21 -10.63
C ASP A 234 22.53 -6.20 -10.06
N ASN A 235 22.76 -5.48 -8.95
CA ASN A 235 24.09 -5.30 -8.35
C ASN A 235 24.53 -6.53 -7.53
N ILE A 236 24.78 -7.62 -8.24
CA ILE A 236 25.13 -8.92 -7.66
C ILE A 236 26.64 -9.18 -7.64
N ARG A 237 27.47 -8.22 -8.05
CA ARG A 237 28.91 -8.40 -8.23
C ARG A 237 29.60 -9.02 -7.01
N TYR A 238 29.22 -8.58 -5.82
CA TYR A 238 29.77 -9.11 -4.57
C TYR A 238 29.62 -10.64 -4.49
N PHE A 239 28.46 -11.19 -4.86
CA PHE A 239 28.19 -12.65 -4.82
C PHE A 239 28.72 -13.42 -6.03
N LEU A 240 29.18 -12.72 -7.08
CA LEU A 240 29.97 -13.36 -8.14
C LEU A 240 31.41 -13.59 -7.69
N GLU A 241 31.90 -12.79 -6.74
CA GLU A 241 33.28 -12.82 -6.25
C GLU A 241 33.40 -13.53 -4.88
N HIS A 242 32.31 -13.64 -4.12
CA HIS A 242 32.27 -14.22 -2.78
C HIS A 242 31.14 -15.25 -2.67
N GLN A 243 31.46 -16.41 -2.09
CA GLN A 243 30.47 -17.45 -1.87
C GLN A 243 29.52 -17.05 -0.73
N PRO A 244 28.19 -16.96 -0.96
CA PRO A 244 27.25 -16.64 0.09
C PRO A 244 27.12 -17.80 1.10
N PRO A 245 26.89 -17.53 2.39
CA PRO A 245 26.44 -18.52 3.36
C PRO A 245 25.20 -19.28 2.87
N ALA A 246 25.10 -20.57 3.25
CA ALA A 246 24.03 -21.45 2.81
C ALA A 246 22.62 -21.03 3.28
N ASN A 247 22.56 -20.16 4.27
CA ASN A 247 21.33 -19.69 4.90
C ASN A 247 20.93 -18.26 4.47
N ILE A 248 21.35 -17.86 3.26
CA ILE A 248 20.91 -16.62 2.61
C ILE A 248 19.97 -16.94 1.44
N VAL A 249 18.92 -16.13 1.27
CA VAL A 249 18.03 -16.15 0.10
C VAL A 249 17.83 -14.73 -0.43
N CYS A 250 17.58 -14.58 -1.73
CA CYS A 250 17.29 -13.31 -2.40
C CYS A 250 16.04 -13.46 -3.28
#